data_AF-A0A522Q379-F1
#
_entry.id   AF-A0A522Q379-F1
#
_cell.length_a   1.000
_cell.length_b   1.000
_cell.length_c   1.000
_cell.angle_alpha   90.00
_cell.angle_beta   90.00
_cell.angle_gamma   90.00
#
_symmetry.space_group_name_H-M   'P 1'
#
loop_
_entity.id
_entity.type
_entity.pdbx_description
1 polymer ?
#
loop_
_entity_poly.entity_id
_entity_poly.type
_entity_poly.pdbx_seq_one_letter_code
_entity_poly.pdbx_strand_id
1 'polypeptide(L)'
;MPESRQRFLIIRLSSIGDIVHTLPAVAALGRAHPRAEIHWVVESRFSGLLGANPFISRLIKLDTLGWRKDPTSGKVMMEIMHGFEALREYEYDAAIDFQGLMKSAIFARLSHSKERIGLAWGSLREPLAALFYTQRVSPKRGAHIIEINLSLVEPLGAHSSRWEFPLPDYPEDRDAVRAELQRLRTEDFIIVNPGGGWKSKRWPPEHYAEMIGTLAGKVALDFLVTGSPQEEDVAREIIARAGTSRAKWFPSTLLQYIALAREARLLIGGDTGPLHLAAAVGTPIVAIFNAADPRNTPERNGPFNPADIILRGPRPARHRAQAKDSNYLEGVSVASVVNAALQRLGTEHE
;
A
#
# COMPACT_ATOMS: atom_id res chain seq x y z
N MET A 1 -35.35 -14.94 -20.12
CA MET A 1 -33.93 -15.32 -20.00
C MET A 1 -33.46 -14.81 -18.65
N PRO A 2 -32.93 -15.63 -17.73
CA PRO A 2 -32.30 -15.06 -16.54
C PRO A 2 -31.13 -14.19 -17.01
N GLU A 3 -31.08 -12.92 -16.60
CA GLU A 3 -29.98 -12.01 -16.93
C GLU A 3 -28.66 -12.69 -16.56
N SER A 4 -27.76 -12.84 -17.53
CA SER A 4 -26.45 -13.43 -17.27
C SER A 4 -25.71 -12.59 -16.23
N ARG A 5 -25.23 -13.23 -15.17
CA ARG A 5 -24.49 -12.59 -14.09
C ARG A 5 -23.27 -11.85 -14.65
N GLN A 6 -23.16 -10.54 -14.39
CA GLN A 6 -22.03 -9.74 -14.85
C GLN A 6 -20.72 -10.21 -14.22
N ARG A 7 -19.63 -10.16 -15.00
CA ARG A 7 -18.28 -10.53 -14.55
C ARG A 7 -17.27 -9.44 -14.80
N PHE A 8 -16.53 -9.06 -13.77
CA PHE A 8 -15.48 -8.05 -13.84
C PHE A 8 -14.12 -8.63 -13.47
N LEU A 9 -13.09 -8.25 -14.23
CA LEU A 9 -11.70 -8.60 -13.96
C LEU A 9 -10.91 -7.37 -13.49
N ILE A 10 -10.39 -7.42 -12.27
CA ILE A 10 -9.53 -6.39 -11.68
C ILE A 10 -8.07 -6.78 -11.92
N ILE A 11 -7.29 -5.89 -12.54
CA ILE A 11 -5.86 -6.11 -12.79
C ILE A 11 -5.04 -5.14 -11.94
N ARG A 12 -4.56 -5.64 -10.81
CA ARG A 12 -3.65 -4.93 -9.90
C ARG A 12 -2.76 -5.94 -9.18
N LEU A 13 -1.55 -6.12 -9.69
CA LEU A 13 -0.62 -7.14 -9.20
C LEU A 13 0.14 -6.70 -7.94
N SER A 14 0.51 -5.42 -7.89
CA SER A 14 1.42 -4.83 -6.89
C SER A 14 1.34 -3.29 -6.96
N SER A 15 1.98 -2.55 -6.04
CA SER A 15 2.54 -3.00 -4.74
C SER A 15 1.50 -2.91 -3.62
N ILE A 16 1.86 -3.18 -2.36
CA ILE A 16 0.94 -3.14 -1.21
C ILE A 16 0.11 -1.84 -1.18
N GLY A 17 0.77 -0.68 -1.28
CA GLY A 17 0.08 0.62 -1.30
C GLY A 17 -0.92 0.75 -2.46
N ASP A 18 -0.54 0.33 -3.66
CA ASP A 18 -1.42 0.38 -4.84
C ASP A 18 -2.62 -0.57 -4.71
N ILE A 19 -2.42 -1.75 -4.11
CA ILE A 19 -3.50 -2.70 -3.81
C ILE A 19 -4.48 -2.05 -2.85
N VAL A 20 -3.99 -1.50 -1.74
CA VAL A 20 -4.80 -0.81 -0.72
C VAL A 20 -5.58 0.35 -1.34
N HIS A 21 -4.94 1.19 -2.14
CA HIS A 21 -5.59 2.31 -2.83
C HIS A 21 -6.59 1.89 -3.92
N THR A 22 -6.57 0.63 -4.36
CA THR A 22 -7.53 0.08 -5.33
C THR A 22 -8.79 -0.47 -4.63
N LEU A 23 -8.72 -0.81 -3.34
CA LEU A 23 -9.84 -1.40 -2.58
C LEU A 23 -11.12 -0.54 -2.61
N PRO A 24 -11.07 0.81 -2.47
CA PRO A 24 -12.29 1.62 -2.52
C PRO A 24 -13.02 1.55 -3.86
N ALA A 25 -12.29 1.46 -4.98
CA ALA A 25 -12.89 1.33 -6.31
C ALA A 25 -13.57 -0.03 -6.48
N VAL A 26 -12.96 -1.10 -5.96
CA VAL A 26 -13.55 -2.45 -6.00
C VAL A 26 -14.76 -2.56 -5.08
N ALA A 27 -14.73 -1.92 -3.91
CA ALA A 27 -15.89 -1.84 -3.03
C ALA A 27 -17.05 -1.07 -3.68
N ALA A 28 -16.77 0.08 -4.31
CA ALA A 28 -17.78 0.84 -5.06
C ALA A 28 -18.39 0.00 -6.20
N LEU A 29 -17.56 -0.75 -6.94
CA LEU A 29 -18.01 -1.63 -8.01
C LEU A 29 -18.91 -2.76 -7.48
N GLY A 30 -18.51 -3.43 -6.40
CA GLY A 30 -19.31 -4.50 -5.79
C GLY A 30 -20.63 -4.00 -5.19
N ARG A 31 -20.68 -2.76 -4.68
CA ARG A 31 -21.92 -2.12 -4.23
C ARG A 31 -22.86 -1.76 -5.38
N ALA A 32 -22.31 -1.23 -6.47
CA ALA A 32 -23.09 -0.88 -7.66
C ALA A 32 -23.63 -2.12 -8.39
N HIS A 33 -22.92 -3.25 -8.30
CA HIS A 33 -23.31 -4.51 -8.92
C HIS A 33 -23.32 -5.66 -7.90
N PRO A 34 -24.33 -5.73 -7.00
CA PRO A 34 -24.36 -6.73 -5.92
C PRO A 34 -24.42 -8.18 -6.39
N ARG A 35 -24.87 -8.38 -7.64
CA ARG A 35 -24.91 -9.69 -8.29
C ARG A 35 -23.69 -9.95 -9.17
N ALA A 36 -22.74 -9.04 -9.36
CA ALA A 36 -21.57 -9.33 -10.19
C ALA A 36 -20.62 -10.35 -9.52
N GLU A 37 -19.82 -11.02 -10.33
CA GLU A 37 -18.63 -11.75 -9.90
C GLU A 37 -17.40 -10.90 -10.21
N ILE A 38 -16.59 -10.63 -9.18
CA ILE A 38 -15.38 -9.81 -9.32
C ILE A 38 -14.16 -10.71 -9.10
N HIS A 39 -13.36 -10.86 -10.13
CA HIS A 39 -12.11 -11.61 -10.10
C HIS A 39 -10.93 -10.63 -10.03
N TRP A 40 -9.89 -10.95 -9.27
CA TRP A 40 -8.72 -10.08 -9.12
C TRP A 40 -7.42 -10.81 -9.44
N VAL A 41 -6.63 -10.27 -10.37
CA VAL A 41 -5.27 -10.72 -10.70
C VAL A 41 -4.24 -10.07 -9.79
N VAL A 42 -3.57 -10.85 -8.94
CA VAL A 42 -2.67 -10.35 -7.89
C VAL A 42 -1.37 -11.17 -7.82
N GLU A 43 -0.26 -10.57 -7.40
CA GLU A 43 0.93 -11.36 -7.04
C GLU A 43 0.63 -12.28 -5.85
N SER A 44 1.05 -13.55 -5.92
CA SER A 44 0.78 -14.57 -4.90
C SER A 44 1.10 -14.09 -3.48
N ARG A 45 2.25 -13.41 -3.30
CA ARG A 45 2.71 -12.87 -2.01
C ARG A 45 1.81 -11.79 -1.40
N PHE A 46 0.96 -11.14 -2.19
CA PHE A 46 0.02 -10.12 -1.71
C PHE A 46 -1.42 -10.62 -1.65
N SER A 47 -1.69 -11.86 -2.08
CA SER A 47 -3.05 -12.41 -2.13
C SER A 47 -3.74 -12.46 -0.77
N GLY A 48 -2.98 -12.58 0.33
CA GLY A 48 -3.50 -12.52 1.70
C GLY A 48 -4.28 -11.23 1.98
N LEU A 49 -3.86 -10.08 1.42
CA LEU A 49 -4.54 -8.79 1.60
C LEU A 49 -5.98 -8.76 1.09
N LEU A 50 -6.35 -9.72 0.23
CA LEU A 50 -7.64 -9.75 -0.46
C LEU A 50 -8.53 -10.90 0.02
N GLY A 51 -8.02 -11.79 0.89
CA GLY A 51 -8.65 -13.07 1.22
C GLY A 51 -10.00 -12.98 1.94
N ALA A 52 -10.29 -11.87 2.62
CA ALA A 52 -11.55 -11.63 3.34
C ALA A 52 -12.40 -10.51 2.72
N ASN A 53 -12.07 -10.08 1.50
CA ASN A 53 -12.79 -9.00 0.85
C ASN A 53 -14.17 -9.50 0.35
N PRO A 54 -15.29 -8.95 0.84
CA PRO A 54 -16.62 -9.47 0.55
C PRO A 54 -17.07 -9.25 -0.90
N PHE A 55 -16.38 -8.39 -1.64
CA PHE A 55 -16.70 -8.09 -3.03
C PHE A 55 -15.94 -8.98 -4.02
N ILE A 56 -14.87 -9.65 -3.59
CA ILE A 56 -14.02 -10.45 -4.48
C ILE A 56 -14.48 -11.90 -4.47
N SER A 57 -14.90 -12.39 -5.63
CA SER A 57 -15.37 -13.77 -5.81
C SER A 57 -14.22 -14.74 -6.08
N ARG A 58 -13.13 -14.28 -6.72
CA ARG A 58 -11.98 -15.14 -7.07
C ARG A 58 -10.67 -14.35 -7.12
N LEU A 59 -9.59 -14.97 -6.62
CA LEU A 59 -8.23 -14.48 -6.77
C LEU A 59 -7.48 -15.31 -7.82
N ILE A 60 -6.94 -14.65 -8.85
CA ILE A 60 -6.04 -15.23 -9.83
C ILE A 60 -4.62 -14.85 -9.40
N LYS A 61 -3.93 -15.80 -8.77
CA LYS A 61 -2.61 -15.57 -8.18
C LYS A 61 -1.52 -15.85 -9.21
N LEU A 62 -0.61 -14.89 -9.43
CA LEU A 62 0.55 -15.03 -10.31
C LEU A 62 1.83 -14.88 -9.49
N ASP A 63 2.90 -15.63 -9.81
CA ASP A 63 4.22 -15.43 -9.20
C ASP A 63 5.19 -14.82 -10.22
N THR A 64 4.94 -13.55 -10.58
CA THR A 64 5.66 -12.97 -11.71
C THR A 64 7.10 -12.58 -11.39
N LEU A 65 7.46 -12.55 -10.11
CA LEU A 65 8.85 -12.44 -9.66
C LEU A 65 9.60 -13.77 -9.80
N GLY A 66 8.97 -14.89 -9.46
CA GLY A 66 9.51 -16.22 -9.74
C GLY A 66 9.86 -16.38 -11.22
N TRP A 67 8.98 -15.93 -12.11
CA TRP A 67 9.20 -15.99 -13.56
C TRP A 67 10.44 -15.24 -14.05
N ARG A 68 10.83 -14.16 -13.38
CA ARG A 68 12.01 -13.37 -13.76
C ARG A 68 13.33 -14.04 -13.37
N LYS A 69 13.31 -14.93 -12.38
CA LYS A 69 14.53 -15.62 -11.91
C LYS A 69 14.95 -16.75 -12.86
N ASP A 70 14.01 -17.37 -13.54
CA ASP A 70 14.27 -18.45 -14.49
C ASP A 70 13.25 -18.46 -15.65
N PRO A 71 13.29 -17.46 -16.56
CA PRO A 71 12.28 -17.25 -17.58
C PRO A 71 12.23 -18.35 -18.65
N THR A 72 13.28 -19.17 -18.75
CA THR A 72 13.42 -20.25 -19.74
C THR A 72 13.03 -21.63 -19.21
N SER A 73 12.72 -21.74 -17.92
CA SER A 73 12.27 -23.00 -17.33
C SER A 73 10.89 -23.39 -17.84
N GLY A 74 10.74 -24.66 -18.24
CA GLY A 74 9.45 -25.23 -18.62
C GLY A 74 8.38 -25.08 -17.52
N LYS A 75 8.79 -25.03 -16.24
CA LYS A 75 7.89 -24.77 -15.11
C LYS A 75 7.34 -23.35 -15.12
N VAL A 76 8.19 -22.36 -15.38
CA VAL A 76 7.77 -20.95 -15.49
C VAL A 76 6.86 -20.74 -16.68
N MET A 77 7.16 -21.37 -17.83
CA MET A 77 6.27 -21.34 -18.99
C MET A 77 4.89 -21.94 -18.66
N MET A 78 4.85 -23.09 -17.97
CA MET A 78 3.58 -23.69 -17.52
C MET A 78 2.81 -22.79 -16.55
N GLU A 79 3.47 -22.15 -15.58
CA GLU A 79 2.81 -21.21 -14.65
C GLU A 79 2.24 -19.98 -15.37
N ILE A 80 2.96 -19.46 -16.35
CA ILE A 80 2.48 -18.38 -17.23
C ILE A 80 1.24 -18.84 -18.00
N MET A 81 1.31 -20.03 -18.62
CA MET A 81 0.21 -20.62 -19.38
C MET A 81 -1.02 -20.87 -18.51
N HIS A 82 -0.87 -21.48 -17.33
CA HIS A 82 -1.97 -21.66 -16.37
C HIS A 82 -2.56 -20.33 -15.90
N GLY A 83 -1.73 -19.30 -15.71
CA GLY A 83 -2.20 -17.95 -15.41
C GLY A 83 -3.07 -17.39 -16.54
N PHE A 84 -2.67 -17.60 -17.80
CA PHE A 84 -3.48 -17.22 -18.96
C PHE A 84 -4.74 -18.05 -19.14
N GLU A 85 -4.70 -19.35 -18.87
CA GLU A 85 -5.87 -20.22 -18.88
C GLU A 85 -6.88 -19.77 -17.83
N ALA A 86 -6.44 -19.47 -16.61
CA ALA A 86 -7.30 -18.93 -15.56
C ALA A 86 -7.93 -17.57 -15.93
N LEU A 87 -7.22 -16.75 -16.70
CA LEU A 87 -7.75 -15.49 -17.26
C LEU A 87 -8.77 -15.70 -18.37
N ARG A 88 -8.82 -16.88 -18.98
CA ARG A 88 -9.70 -17.22 -20.11
C ARG A 88 -10.81 -18.21 -19.74
N GLU A 89 -10.78 -18.72 -18.52
CA GLU A 89 -11.78 -19.64 -17.98
C GLU A 89 -13.19 -19.03 -17.97
N TYR A 90 -13.28 -17.69 -17.93
CA TYR A 90 -14.55 -16.97 -17.91
C TYR A 90 -14.59 -15.87 -18.97
N GLU A 91 -15.79 -15.61 -19.49
CA GLU A 91 -16.08 -14.39 -20.23
C GLU A 91 -16.34 -13.25 -19.25
N TYR A 92 -15.57 -12.17 -19.40
CA TYR A 92 -15.70 -10.95 -18.61
C TYR A 92 -16.41 -9.86 -19.43
N ASP A 93 -17.35 -9.16 -18.79
CA ASP A 93 -17.99 -7.99 -19.38
C ASP A 93 -17.00 -6.82 -19.43
N ALA A 94 -16.22 -6.62 -18.37
CA ALA A 94 -15.13 -5.64 -18.36
C ALA A 94 -13.90 -6.13 -17.62
N ALA A 95 -12.72 -5.84 -18.17
CA ALA A 95 -11.45 -5.87 -17.45
C ALA A 95 -10.98 -4.45 -17.15
N ILE A 96 -10.67 -4.17 -15.89
CA ILE A 96 -10.24 -2.86 -15.41
C ILE A 96 -8.77 -2.95 -15.02
N ASP A 97 -7.91 -2.27 -15.80
CA ASP A 97 -6.47 -2.19 -15.55
C ASP A 97 -6.15 -0.98 -14.69
N PHE A 98 -6.05 -1.22 -13.39
CA PHE A 98 -5.62 -0.22 -12.42
C PHE A 98 -4.11 0.00 -12.46
N GLN A 99 -3.34 -0.97 -12.93
CA GLN A 99 -1.88 -0.93 -12.90
C GLN A 99 -1.29 -0.02 -13.97
N GLY A 100 -1.87 0.00 -15.17
CA GLY A 100 -1.50 0.95 -16.22
C GLY A 100 -0.07 0.76 -16.74
N LEU A 101 0.40 -0.49 -16.83
CA LEU A 101 1.67 -0.87 -17.43
C LEU A 101 1.42 -1.77 -18.66
N MET A 102 2.40 -1.87 -19.56
CA MET A 102 2.27 -2.70 -20.76
C MET A 102 1.91 -4.15 -20.42
N LYS A 103 2.56 -4.72 -19.40
CA LYS A 103 2.31 -6.09 -18.96
C LYS A 103 0.87 -6.31 -18.48
N SER A 104 0.33 -5.39 -17.68
CA SER A 104 -1.05 -5.50 -17.17
C SER A 104 -2.07 -5.30 -18.30
N ALA A 105 -1.77 -4.41 -19.23
CA ALA A 105 -2.62 -4.15 -20.40
C ALA A 105 -2.69 -5.36 -21.35
N ILE A 106 -1.58 -6.12 -21.47
CA ILE A 106 -1.56 -7.42 -22.15
C ILE A 106 -2.46 -8.43 -21.43
N PHE A 107 -2.44 -8.50 -20.10
CA PHE A 107 -3.36 -9.36 -19.34
C PHE A 107 -4.83 -8.98 -19.60
N ALA A 108 -5.15 -7.69 -19.64
CA ALA A 108 -6.48 -7.22 -20.00
C ALA A 108 -6.88 -7.71 -21.40
N ARG A 109 -5.98 -7.58 -22.38
CA ARG A 109 -6.23 -8.04 -23.76
C ARG A 109 -6.40 -9.55 -23.88
N LEU A 110 -5.63 -10.32 -23.11
CA LEU A 110 -5.64 -11.79 -23.13
C LEU A 110 -6.80 -12.41 -22.34
N SER A 111 -7.47 -11.63 -21.49
CA SER A 111 -8.71 -12.05 -20.80
C SER A 111 -9.92 -12.19 -21.71
N HIS A 112 -9.84 -11.73 -22.97
CA HIS A 112 -10.96 -11.69 -23.92
C HIS A 112 -12.22 -10.94 -23.40
N SER A 113 -12.04 -10.04 -22.44
CA SER A 113 -13.10 -9.15 -21.97
C SER A 113 -13.70 -8.30 -23.10
N LYS A 114 -15.03 -8.11 -23.06
CA LYS A 114 -15.77 -7.27 -24.01
C LYS A 114 -15.26 -5.83 -23.96
N GLU A 115 -15.18 -5.29 -22.75
CA GLU A 115 -14.59 -3.98 -22.47
C GLU A 115 -13.26 -4.10 -21.73
N ARG A 116 -12.31 -3.23 -22.06
CA ARG A 116 -11.03 -3.07 -21.37
C ARG A 116 -10.87 -1.61 -21.00
N ILE A 117 -11.00 -1.32 -19.71
CA ILE A 117 -10.96 0.02 -19.16
C ILE A 117 -9.60 0.26 -18.54
N GLY A 118 -8.97 1.37 -18.90
CA GLY A 118 -7.70 1.80 -18.32
C GLY A 118 -7.51 3.32 -18.44
N LEU A 119 -6.40 3.83 -17.92
CA LEU A 119 -6.11 5.26 -17.99
C LEU A 119 -5.77 5.70 -19.41
N ALA A 120 -6.06 6.96 -19.72
CA ALA A 120 -5.68 7.59 -20.97
C ALA A 120 -4.16 7.79 -21.10
N TRP A 121 -3.70 7.95 -22.34
CA TRP A 121 -2.29 8.04 -22.72
C TRP A 121 -1.45 8.98 -21.83
N GLY A 122 -1.96 10.18 -21.57
CA GLY A 122 -1.25 11.20 -20.78
C GLY A 122 -1.22 10.95 -19.27
N SER A 123 -1.94 9.93 -18.79
CA SER A 123 -2.06 9.58 -17.36
C SER A 123 -1.36 8.28 -17.00
N LEU A 124 -0.79 7.58 -17.99
CA LEU A 124 -0.07 6.33 -17.82
C LEU A 124 1.43 6.57 -17.66
N ARG A 125 2.08 5.69 -16.89
CA ARG A 125 3.54 5.64 -16.83
C ARG A 125 4.14 5.10 -18.13
N GLU A 126 3.45 4.16 -18.78
CA GLU A 126 3.81 3.57 -20.06
C GLU A 126 2.69 3.85 -21.07
N PRO A 127 2.73 4.98 -21.79
CA PRO A 127 1.58 5.45 -22.57
C PRO A 127 1.06 4.48 -23.64
N LEU A 128 1.95 3.63 -24.19
CA LEU A 128 1.61 2.59 -25.15
C LEU A 128 0.61 1.56 -24.59
N ALA A 129 0.48 1.42 -23.27
CA ALA A 129 -0.51 0.54 -22.65
C ALA A 129 -1.95 0.93 -23.04
N ALA A 130 -2.20 2.22 -23.31
CA ALA A 130 -3.51 2.72 -23.75
C ALA A 130 -4.01 2.09 -25.05
N LEU A 131 -3.12 1.55 -25.90
CA LEU A 131 -3.49 0.88 -27.14
C LEU A 131 -4.26 -0.42 -26.92
N PHE A 132 -4.14 -1.03 -25.72
CA PHE A 132 -4.82 -2.29 -25.40
C PHE A 132 -6.22 -2.07 -24.79
N TYR A 133 -6.57 -0.84 -24.41
CA TYR A 133 -7.85 -0.51 -23.79
C TYR A 133 -8.90 -0.13 -24.84
N THR A 134 -10.13 -0.64 -24.70
CA THR A 134 -11.28 -0.20 -25.51
C THR A 134 -11.83 1.13 -25.01
N GLN A 135 -11.72 1.37 -23.71
CA GLN A 135 -12.16 2.59 -23.06
C GLN A 135 -11.04 3.19 -22.22
N ARG A 136 -10.85 4.50 -22.35
CA ARG A 136 -9.75 5.24 -21.74
C ARG A 136 -10.32 6.34 -20.86
N VAL A 137 -9.94 6.34 -19.59
CA VAL A 137 -10.40 7.32 -18.61
C VAL A 137 -9.32 8.37 -18.37
N SER A 138 -9.71 9.64 -18.43
CA SER A 138 -8.85 10.78 -18.10
C SER A 138 -9.23 11.31 -16.71
N PRO A 139 -8.47 10.96 -15.65
CA PRO A 139 -8.78 11.42 -14.29
C PRO A 139 -8.59 12.93 -14.15
N LYS A 140 -9.22 13.51 -13.13
CA LYS A 140 -9.01 14.92 -12.76
C LYS A 140 -7.53 15.17 -12.45
N ARG A 141 -7.01 16.32 -12.91
CA ARG A 141 -5.62 16.72 -12.62
C ARG A 141 -5.46 16.94 -11.12
N GLY A 142 -4.37 16.43 -10.56
CA GLY A 142 -4.05 16.56 -9.13
C GLY A 142 -4.89 15.67 -8.20
N ALA A 143 -5.72 14.78 -8.74
CA ALA A 143 -6.52 13.85 -7.94
C ALA A 143 -5.66 12.87 -7.14
N HIS A 144 -6.17 12.48 -5.98
CA HIS A 144 -5.58 11.41 -5.17
C HIS A 144 -5.67 10.07 -5.90
N ILE A 145 -4.72 9.16 -5.72
CA ILE A 145 -4.66 7.88 -6.43
C ILE A 145 -5.92 7.02 -6.20
N ILE A 146 -6.56 7.14 -5.05
CA ILE A 146 -7.84 6.48 -4.77
C ILE A 146 -8.95 7.04 -5.68
N GLU A 147 -9.02 8.36 -5.88
CA GLU A 147 -9.98 9.00 -6.79
C GLU A 147 -9.69 8.63 -8.25
N ILE A 148 -8.42 8.53 -8.62
CA ILE A 148 -8.01 8.04 -9.94
C ILE A 148 -8.51 6.60 -10.14
N ASN A 149 -8.32 5.73 -9.15
CA ASN A 149 -8.83 4.36 -9.22
C ASN A 149 -10.36 4.34 -9.28
N LEU A 150 -11.06 5.18 -8.50
CA LEU A 150 -12.52 5.31 -8.57
C LEU A 150 -12.98 5.72 -9.98
N SER A 151 -12.28 6.64 -10.65
CA SER A 151 -12.62 7.06 -12.02
C SER A 151 -12.61 5.91 -13.04
N LEU A 152 -11.84 4.85 -12.81
CA LEU A 152 -11.79 3.68 -13.69
C LEU A 152 -13.05 2.80 -13.61
N VAL A 153 -13.84 2.91 -12.53
CA VAL A 153 -15.09 2.15 -12.37
C VAL A 153 -16.34 2.99 -12.63
N GLU A 154 -16.21 4.31 -12.78
CA GLU A 154 -17.32 5.21 -13.14
C GLU A 154 -18.03 4.83 -14.45
N PRO A 155 -17.33 4.41 -15.53
CA PRO A 155 -18.00 3.91 -16.75
C PRO A 155 -18.96 2.76 -16.53
N LEU A 156 -18.73 1.98 -15.48
CA LEU A 156 -19.56 0.84 -15.10
C LEU A 156 -20.69 1.27 -14.15
N GLY A 157 -20.93 2.56 -13.97
CA GLY A 157 -21.97 3.09 -13.08
C GLY A 157 -21.63 3.02 -11.58
N ALA A 158 -20.36 2.76 -11.24
CA ALA A 158 -19.91 2.69 -9.85
C ALA A 158 -19.31 4.02 -9.39
N HIS A 159 -19.87 4.59 -8.33
CA HIS A 159 -19.41 5.82 -7.71
C HIS A 159 -19.37 5.64 -6.19
N SER A 160 -18.43 6.32 -5.52
CA SER A 160 -18.46 6.42 -4.06
C SER A 160 -17.83 7.72 -3.58
N SER A 161 -18.47 8.36 -2.60
CA SER A 161 -17.92 9.48 -1.84
C SER A 161 -17.19 9.02 -0.57
N ARG A 162 -17.36 7.76 -0.15
CA ARG A 162 -16.71 7.16 1.02
C ARG A 162 -15.74 6.07 0.60
N TRP A 163 -14.53 6.11 1.12
CA TRP A 163 -13.53 5.09 0.83
C TRP A 163 -13.67 3.92 1.79
N GLU A 164 -14.00 2.74 1.26
CA GLU A 164 -14.08 1.49 2.00
C GLU A 164 -12.81 0.67 1.75
N PHE A 165 -12.18 0.18 2.82
CA PHE A 165 -10.98 -0.67 2.76
C PHE A 165 -11.26 -2.02 3.41
N PRO A 166 -11.94 -2.95 2.70
CA PRO A 166 -12.20 -4.31 3.17
C PRO A 166 -10.90 -5.13 3.25
N LEU A 167 -10.09 -4.85 4.28
CA LEU A 167 -8.88 -5.57 4.63
C LEU A 167 -9.19 -6.73 5.59
N PRO A 168 -8.44 -7.84 5.54
CA PRO A 168 -8.66 -8.99 6.39
C PRO A 168 -8.59 -8.68 7.89
N ASP A 169 -9.39 -9.42 8.65
CA ASP A 169 -9.47 -9.31 10.11
C ASP A 169 -9.72 -10.69 10.71
N TYR A 170 -8.73 -11.56 10.55
CA TYR A 170 -8.79 -12.94 11.00
C TYR A 170 -8.50 -13.04 12.51
N PRO A 171 -9.31 -13.79 13.29
CA PRO A 171 -9.08 -13.98 14.72
C PRO A 171 -7.67 -14.48 15.06
N GLU A 172 -7.13 -15.41 14.29
CA GLU A 172 -5.80 -15.99 14.50
C GLU A 172 -4.66 -14.96 14.41
N ASP A 173 -4.78 -13.97 13.52
CA ASP A 173 -3.78 -12.89 13.40
C ASP A 173 -3.88 -11.93 14.59
N ARG A 174 -5.09 -11.62 15.07
CA ARG A 174 -5.30 -10.81 16.27
C ARG A 174 -4.79 -11.50 17.53
N ASP A 175 -5.06 -12.79 17.66
CA ASP A 175 -4.62 -13.59 18.81
C ASP A 175 -3.09 -13.71 18.84
N ALA A 176 -2.45 -13.90 17.67
CA ALA A 176 -1.00 -13.90 17.55
C ALA A 176 -0.39 -12.54 17.94
N VAL A 177 -0.97 -11.43 17.46
CA VAL A 177 -0.54 -10.07 17.83
C VAL A 177 -0.67 -9.85 19.33
N ARG A 178 -1.82 -10.20 19.92
CA ARG A 178 -2.08 -10.05 21.35
C ARG A 178 -1.12 -10.89 22.21
N ALA A 179 -0.83 -12.11 21.81
CA ALA A 179 0.14 -12.96 22.52
C ALA A 179 1.55 -12.34 22.50
N GLU A 180 1.96 -11.78 21.37
CA GLU A 180 3.27 -11.11 21.25
C GLU A 180 3.31 -9.80 22.05
N LEU A 181 2.24 -9.00 22.05
CA LEU A 181 2.12 -7.81 22.89
C LEU A 181 2.20 -8.14 24.39
N GLN A 182 1.55 -9.23 24.83
CA GLN A 182 1.63 -9.73 26.20
C GLN A 182 3.06 -10.16 26.56
N ARG A 183 3.72 -10.89 25.67
CA ARG A 183 5.13 -11.30 25.85
C ARG A 183 6.06 -10.09 26.00
N LEU A 184 5.79 -9.04 25.23
CA LEU A 184 6.52 -7.77 25.27
C LEU A 184 6.10 -6.87 26.44
N ARG A 185 5.03 -7.20 27.16
CA ARG A 185 4.40 -6.37 28.20
C ARG A 185 4.07 -4.97 27.68
N THR A 186 3.38 -4.93 26.54
CA THR A 186 2.98 -3.71 25.85
C THR A 186 1.47 -3.66 25.73
N GLU A 187 0.87 -2.56 26.20
CA GLU A 187 -0.59 -2.32 26.10
C GLU A 187 -0.87 -1.18 25.12
N ASP A 188 -0.24 -0.02 25.31
CA ASP A 188 -0.37 1.14 24.43
C ASP A 188 0.95 1.46 23.71
N PHE A 189 0.90 1.62 22.40
CA PHE A 189 2.10 1.74 21.58
C PHE A 189 1.97 2.61 20.33
N ILE A 190 3.13 3.06 19.86
CA ILE A 190 3.37 3.69 18.57
C ILE A 190 4.07 2.68 17.68
N ILE A 191 3.60 2.50 16.45
CA ILE A 191 4.33 1.76 15.42
C ILE A 191 5.37 2.69 14.79
N VAL A 192 6.62 2.23 14.74
CA VAL A 192 7.68 2.89 13.98
C VAL A 192 8.07 1.97 12.82
N ASN A 193 7.92 2.46 11.58
CA ASN A 193 8.29 1.68 10.39
C ASN A 193 9.45 2.37 9.64
N PRO A 194 10.71 1.97 9.90
CA PRO A 194 11.89 2.54 9.25
C PRO A 194 12.12 1.99 7.84
N GLY A 195 11.38 0.94 7.47
CA GLY A 195 11.56 0.21 6.23
C GLY A 195 11.20 1.00 4.97
N GLY A 196 11.37 0.35 3.81
CA GLY A 196 10.92 0.88 2.53
C GLY A 196 11.74 0.36 1.35
N GLY A 197 11.10 0.04 0.23
CA GLY A 197 11.77 -0.60 -0.91
C GLY A 197 12.89 0.22 -1.55
N TRP A 198 12.88 1.55 -1.38
CA TRP A 198 13.87 2.46 -1.93
C TRP A 198 14.58 3.19 -0.80
N LYS A 199 15.91 3.10 -0.73
CA LYS A 199 16.71 3.80 0.29
C LYS A 199 16.44 5.31 0.32
N SER A 200 16.27 5.92 -0.85
CA SER A 200 15.90 7.34 -1.01
C SER A 200 14.52 7.72 -0.45
N LYS A 201 13.70 6.77 0.00
CA LYS A 201 12.43 7.00 0.72
C LYS A 201 12.54 6.73 2.22
N ARG A 202 13.67 6.24 2.72
CA ARG A 202 13.88 5.91 4.13
C ARG A 202 14.41 7.13 4.87
N TRP A 203 13.93 7.35 6.08
CA TRP A 203 14.54 8.30 7.01
C TRP A 203 15.76 7.63 7.68
N PRO A 204 16.84 8.37 8.01
CA PRO A 204 18.04 7.76 8.58
C PRO A 204 17.74 6.97 9.87
N PRO A 205 18.32 5.78 10.07
CA PRO A 205 18.14 4.99 11.30
C PRO A 205 18.46 5.76 12.59
N GLU A 206 19.53 6.56 12.57
CA GLU A 206 19.93 7.43 13.67
C GLU A 206 18.85 8.45 14.04
N HIS A 207 18.12 8.98 13.06
CA HIS A 207 17.02 9.90 13.31
C HIS A 207 15.82 9.19 13.96
N TYR A 208 15.52 7.95 13.54
CA TYR A 208 14.50 7.14 14.23
C TYR A 208 14.89 6.86 15.68
N ALA A 209 16.15 6.54 15.95
CA ALA A 209 16.64 6.29 17.31
C ALA A 209 16.49 7.55 18.19
N GLU A 210 16.95 8.70 17.70
CA GLU A 210 16.84 9.98 18.40
C GLU A 210 15.37 10.39 18.65
N MET A 211 14.51 10.20 17.66
CA MET A 211 13.07 10.44 17.77
C MET A 211 12.43 9.57 18.85
N ILE A 212 12.71 8.26 18.86
CA ILE A 212 12.18 7.33 19.85
C ILE A 212 12.64 7.73 21.26
N GLY A 213 13.94 8.02 21.45
CA GLY A 213 14.46 8.46 22.74
C GLY A 213 13.80 9.74 23.24
N THR A 214 13.62 10.71 22.34
CA THR A 214 12.98 12.00 22.66
C THR A 214 11.49 11.83 23.02
N LEU A 215 10.74 11.05 22.23
CA LEU A 215 9.32 10.79 22.50
C LEU A 215 9.13 9.97 23.76
N ALA A 216 10.01 9.02 24.05
CA ALA A 216 9.95 8.28 25.30
C ALA A 216 9.97 9.24 26.50
N GLY A 217 10.81 10.28 26.51
CA GLY A 217 10.80 11.27 27.58
C GLY A 217 9.50 12.09 27.72
N LYS A 218 8.57 12.02 26.75
CA LYS A 218 7.38 12.90 26.65
C LYS A 218 6.04 12.16 26.68
N VAL A 219 6.00 10.88 26.33
CA VAL A 219 4.77 10.07 26.33
C VAL A 219 4.98 8.75 27.05
N ALA A 220 3.94 8.22 27.69
CA ALA A 220 3.94 6.92 28.37
C ALA A 220 3.52 5.78 27.42
N LEU A 221 4.09 5.73 26.22
CA LEU A 221 3.80 4.73 25.20
C LEU A 221 5.04 3.87 24.90
N ASP A 222 4.83 2.63 24.50
CA ASP A 222 5.88 1.78 23.91
C ASP A 222 6.08 2.10 22.42
N PHE A 223 7.27 1.76 21.90
CA PHE A 223 7.63 1.96 20.49
C PHE A 223 7.90 0.60 19.85
N LEU A 224 6.98 0.14 19.01
CA LEU A 224 7.12 -1.11 18.29
C LEU A 224 7.74 -0.83 16.93
N VAL A 225 9.03 -1.15 16.79
CA VAL A 225 9.73 -1.05 15.52
C VAL A 225 9.36 -2.28 14.68
N THR A 226 8.84 -2.03 13.49
CA THR A 226 8.31 -3.06 12.56
C THR A 226 9.10 -3.07 11.26
N GLY A 227 9.12 -4.21 10.57
CA GLY A 227 9.80 -4.33 9.29
C GLY A 227 9.69 -5.74 8.74
N SER A 228 10.18 -5.95 7.53
CA SER A 228 10.40 -7.30 7.01
C SER A 228 11.51 -8.02 7.80
N PRO A 229 11.60 -9.36 7.74
CA PRO A 229 12.71 -10.09 8.36
C PRO A 229 14.10 -9.62 7.88
N GLN A 230 14.21 -9.11 6.65
CA GLN A 230 15.44 -8.55 6.10
C GLN A 230 15.79 -7.16 6.67
N GLU A 231 14.87 -6.52 7.37
CA GLU A 231 15.05 -5.21 8.01
C GLU A 231 15.23 -5.32 9.53
N GLU A 232 15.24 -6.54 10.08
CA GLU A 232 15.35 -6.78 11.53
C GLU A 232 16.66 -6.22 12.12
N ASP A 233 17.80 -6.40 11.43
CA ASP A 233 19.09 -5.90 11.91
C ASP A 233 19.08 -4.37 12.05
N VAL A 234 18.52 -3.67 11.06
CA VAL A 234 18.38 -2.21 11.09
C VAL A 234 17.42 -1.78 12.21
N ALA A 235 16.32 -2.51 12.42
CA ALA A 235 15.39 -2.22 13.50
C ALA A 235 16.04 -2.40 14.88
N ARG A 236 16.84 -3.47 15.07
CA ARG A 236 17.57 -3.72 16.31
C ARG A 236 18.64 -2.67 16.57
N GLU A 237 19.32 -2.17 15.53
CA GLU A 237 20.25 -1.06 15.64
C GLU A 237 19.56 0.23 16.11
N ILE A 238 18.40 0.56 15.53
CA ILE A 238 17.58 1.71 15.95
C ILE A 238 17.20 1.59 17.44
N ILE A 239 16.71 0.42 17.85
CA ILE A 239 16.31 0.15 19.23
C ILE A 239 17.49 0.31 20.20
N ALA A 240 18.65 -0.26 19.86
CA ALA A 240 19.84 -0.19 20.70
C ALA A 240 20.34 1.25 20.91
N ARG A 241 20.17 2.11 19.90
CA ARG A 241 20.60 3.52 19.93
C ARG A 241 19.54 4.46 20.54
N ALA A 242 18.29 4.02 20.69
CA ALA A 242 17.20 4.87 21.16
C ALA A 242 17.31 5.30 22.64
N GLY A 243 18.17 4.64 23.43
CA GLY A 243 18.40 5.01 24.83
C GLY A 243 17.19 4.79 25.76
N THR A 244 16.27 3.88 25.40
CA THR A 244 15.07 3.57 26.20
C THR A 244 14.72 2.08 26.13
N SER A 245 14.21 1.52 27.22
CA SER A 245 13.73 0.12 27.29
C SER A 245 12.35 -0.09 26.67
N ARG A 246 11.66 0.99 26.29
CA ARG A 246 10.32 0.96 25.67
C ARG A 246 10.33 0.76 24.16
N ALA A 247 11.51 0.81 23.53
CA ALA A 247 11.68 0.48 22.12
C ALA A 247 11.86 -1.04 21.97
N LYS A 248 11.00 -1.68 21.17
CA LYS A 248 10.95 -3.14 21.03
C LYS A 248 10.78 -3.53 19.56
N TRP A 249 11.43 -4.61 19.15
CA TRP A 249 11.20 -5.21 17.82
C TRP A 249 9.90 -5.99 17.84
N PHE A 250 9.05 -5.78 16.84
CA PHE A 250 7.80 -6.54 16.67
C PHE A 250 7.81 -7.30 15.35
N PRO A 251 8.12 -8.61 15.36
CA PRO A 251 8.03 -9.44 14.16
C PRO A 251 6.55 -9.66 13.80
N SER A 252 6.20 -9.48 12.54
CA SER A 252 4.83 -9.72 12.07
C SER A 252 4.80 -10.19 10.62
N THR A 253 3.83 -11.04 10.30
CA THR A 253 3.38 -11.23 8.92
C THR A 253 2.62 -9.99 8.45
N LEU A 254 2.32 -9.92 7.15
CA LEU A 254 1.53 -8.81 6.60
C LEU A 254 0.12 -8.73 7.21
N LEU A 255 -0.50 -9.87 7.53
CA LEU A 255 -1.85 -9.90 8.13
C LEU A 255 -1.82 -9.52 9.61
N GLN A 256 -0.82 -10.03 10.35
CA GLN A 256 -0.55 -9.60 11.72
C GLN A 256 -0.24 -8.10 11.81
N TYR A 257 0.47 -7.53 10.82
CA TYR A 257 0.72 -6.10 10.77
C TYR A 257 -0.58 -5.28 10.66
N ILE A 258 -1.57 -5.74 9.88
CA ILE A 258 -2.88 -5.07 9.79
C ILE A 258 -3.60 -5.11 11.15
N ALA A 259 -3.58 -6.26 11.82
CA ALA A 259 -4.14 -6.40 13.17
C ALA A 259 -3.43 -5.48 14.18
N LEU A 260 -2.10 -5.45 14.17
CA LEU A 260 -1.29 -4.55 15.01
C LEU A 260 -1.60 -3.08 14.74
N ALA A 261 -1.71 -2.68 13.47
CA ALA A 261 -1.99 -1.31 13.08
C ALA A 261 -3.36 -0.81 13.58
N ARG A 262 -4.37 -1.68 13.64
CA ARG A 262 -5.69 -1.34 14.21
C ARG A 262 -5.64 -0.95 15.69
N GLU A 263 -4.67 -1.49 16.43
CA GLU A 263 -4.52 -1.26 17.87
C GLU A 263 -3.54 -0.12 18.20
N ALA A 264 -2.75 0.35 17.21
CA ALA A 264 -1.74 1.37 17.41
C ALA A 264 -2.33 2.76 17.68
N ARG A 265 -1.72 3.50 18.62
CA ARG A 265 -2.09 4.90 18.93
C ARG A 265 -1.61 5.87 17.85
N LEU A 266 -0.52 5.52 17.18
CA LEU A 266 0.09 6.29 16.10
C LEU A 266 0.99 5.37 15.28
N LEU A 267 1.09 5.63 13.98
CA LEU A 267 2.18 5.14 13.15
C LEU A 267 3.06 6.30 12.67
N ILE A 268 4.38 6.10 12.78
CA ILE A 268 5.40 6.99 12.22
C ILE A 268 6.22 6.22 11.19
N GLY A 269 6.32 6.72 9.96
CA GLY A 269 7.10 6.06 8.92
C GLY A 269 7.13 6.78 7.57
N GLY A 270 7.89 6.22 6.64
CA GLY A 270 7.98 6.73 5.27
C GLY A 270 6.82 6.28 4.36
N ASP A 271 6.74 6.87 3.17
CA ASP A 271 5.79 6.51 2.11
C ASP A 271 6.02 5.08 1.56
N THR A 272 5.39 4.11 2.23
CA THR A 272 5.57 2.68 2.01
C THR A 272 4.25 1.91 2.20
N GLY A 273 4.23 0.63 1.80
CA GLY A 273 3.06 -0.25 1.99
C GLY A 273 2.49 -0.26 3.42
N PRO A 274 3.34 -0.44 4.46
CA PRO A 274 2.93 -0.33 5.86
C PRO A 274 2.16 0.95 6.21
N LEU A 275 2.64 2.12 5.76
CA LEU A 275 1.95 3.41 5.97
C LEU A 275 0.52 3.40 5.40
N HIS A 276 0.35 2.93 4.17
CA HIS A 276 -0.98 2.91 3.54
C HIS A 276 -1.92 1.88 4.18
N LEU A 277 -1.40 0.74 4.66
CA LEU A 277 -2.20 -0.22 5.42
C LEU A 277 -2.70 0.37 6.73
N ALA A 278 -1.84 1.06 7.47
CA ALA A 278 -2.20 1.74 8.70
C ALA A 278 -3.25 2.85 8.45
N ALA A 279 -3.06 3.66 7.41
CA ALA A 279 -4.04 4.67 7.00
C ALA A 279 -5.40 4.03 6.64
N ALA A 280 -5.39 2.89 5.94
CA ALA A 280 -6.61 2.18 5.54
C ALA A 280 -7.39 1.56 6.71
N VAL A 281 -6.72 1.18 7.80
CA VAL A 281 -7.38 0.70 9.02
C VAL A 281 -7.68 1.81 10.04
N GLY A 282 -7.37 3.06 9.70
CA GLY A 282 -7.72 4.23 10.52
C GLY A 282 -6.71 4.56 11.62
N THR A 283 -5.51 3.99 11.59
CA THR A 283 -4.42 4.36 12.51
C THR A 283 -4.06 5.83 12.29
N PRO A 284 -3.92 6.65 13.36
CA PRO A 284 -3.31 7.97 13.27
C PRO A 284 -1.92 7.93 12.61
N ILE A 285 -1.64 8.86 11.69
CA ILE A 285 -0.37 8.84 10.92
C ILE A 285 0.44 10.13 11.11
N VAL A 286 1.76 9.95 11.30
CA VAL A 286 2.78 10.93 10.94
C VAL A 286 3.64 10.34 9.82
N ALA A 287 3.56 10.94 8.63
CA ALA A 287 4.23 10.43 7.44
C ALA A 287 5.45 11.27 7.04
N ILE A 288 6.55 10.60 6.69
CA ILE A 288 7.79 11.23 6.23
C ILE A 288 7.92 11.04 4.72
N PHE A 289 7.83 12.14 3.95
CA PHE A 289 7.83 12.10 2.50
C PHE A 289 9.07 12.75 1.87
N ASN A 290 9.49 12.18 0.73
CA ASN A 290 10.50 12.78 -0.12
C ASN A 290 9.91 13.89 -0.99
N ALA A 291 10.35 15.14 -0.82
CA ALA A 291 9.90 16.25 -1.65
C ALA A 291 10.47 16.23 -3.09
N ALA A 292 11.43 15.37 -3.40
CA ALA A 292 12.14 15.37 -4.68
C ALA A 292 11.50 14.50 -5.78
N ASP A 293 10.54 13.61 -5.46
CA ASP A 293 9.87 12.78 -6.47
C ASP A 293 8.55 13.42 -6.94
N PRO A 294 8.50 14.05 -8.14
CA PRO A 294 7.31 14.71 -8.64
C PRO A 294 6.15 13.75 -8.96
N ARG A 295 6.41 12.43 -8.99
CA ARG A 295 5.37 11.41 -9.24
C ARG A 295 4.85 10.79 -7.94
N ASN A 296 5.46 11.11 -6.81
CA ASN A 296 5.16 10.52 -5.52
C ASN A 296 5.01 11.61 -4.47
N THR A 297 4.00 12.45 -4.68
CA THR A 297 3.66 13.53 -3.76
C THR A 297 2.63 13.05 -2.75
N PRO A 298 2.55 13.68 -1.56
CA PRO A 298 1.55 13.30 -0.58
C PRO A 298 0.12 13.63 -1.00
N GLU A 299 -0.08 14.66 -1.83
CA GLU A 299 -1.41 14.93 -2.42
C GLU A 299 -1.90 13.77 -3.29
N ARG A 300 -0.95 13.03 -3.89
CA ARG A 300 -1.26 11.92 -4.78
C ARG A 300 -1.45 10.60 -4.03
N ASN A 301 -0.55 10.27 -3.10
CA ASN A 301 -0.48 8.93 -2.50
C ASN A 301 -0.52 8.95 -0.96
N GLY A 302 -0.56 10.12 -0.33
CA GLY A 302 -0.42 10.26 1.11
C GLY A 302 -1.58 9.70 1.92
N PRO A 303 -1.45 9.70 3.26
CA PRO A 303 -2.60 9.46 4.12
C PRO A 303 -3.68 10.51 3.84
N PHE A 304 -4.93 10.09 3.98
CA PHE A 304 -6.10 10.84 3.52
C PHE A 304 -7.03 11.29 4.65
N ASN A 305 -6.70 10.96 5.90
CA ASN A 305 -7.36 11.57 7.04
C ASN A 305 -6.82 13.00 7.21
N PRO A 306 -7.68 14.05 7.22
CA PRO A 306 -7.24 15.43 7.38
C PRO A 306 -6.47 15.72 8.68
N ALA A 307 -6.63 14.88 9.70
CA ALA A 307 -5.90 14.99 10.96
C ALA A 307 -4.46 14.45 10.88
N ASP A 308 -4.12 13.65 9.86
CA ASP A 308 -2.78 13.08 9.72
C ASP A 308 -1.75 14.12 9.28
N ILE A 309 -0.54 14.02 9.82
CA ILE A 309 0.50 15.03 9.62
C ILE A 309 1.55 14.50 8.66
N ILE A 310 1.84 15.26 7.61
CA ILE A 310 2.76 14.88 6.55
C ILE A 310 3.95 15.84 6.55
N LEU A 311 5.13 15.31 6.85
CA LEU A 311 6.38 16.06 6.87
C LEU A 311 7.14 15.86 5.56
N ARG A 312 7.71 16.95 5.05
CA ARG A 312 8.50 16.98 3.81
C ARG A 312 9.79 17.72 4.04
N GLY A 313 10.90 17.12 3.61
CA GLY A 313 12.19 17.81 3.62
C GLY A 313 12.28 18.86 2.50
N PRO A 314 13.15 19.87 2.61
CA PRO A 314 13.37 20.82 1.53
C PRO A 314 13.85 20.10 0.26
N ARG A 315 13.33 20.52 -0.89
CA ARG A 315 13.78 20.01 -2.19
C ARG A 315 15.23 20.46 -2.40
N PRO A 316 16.19 19.56 -2.71
CA PRO A 316 17.56 19.99 -2.95
C PRO A 316 17.59 21.06 -4.05
N ALA A 317 18.18 22.21 -3.74
CA ALA A 317 18.35 23.29 -4.71
C ALA A 317 19.33 22.82 -5.79
N ARG A 318 18.78 22.51 -6.98
CA ARG A 318 19.46 22.13 -8.23
C ARG A 318 19.57 20.62 -8.49
N HIS A 319 18.99 20.25 -9.65
CA HIS A 319 19.39 19.12 -10.49
C HIS A 319 20.88 19.24 -10.88
N ARG A 320 21.80 18.94 -9.94
CA ARG A 320 23.13 18.47 -10.31
C ARG A 320 23.15 16.97 -10.10
N ALA A 321 23.56 16.30 -11.17
CA ALA A 321 23.79 14.87 -11.30
C ALA A 321 24.14 14.19 -9.97
N GLN A 322 23.41 13.12 -9.68
CA GLN A 322 23.92 11.94 -8.96
C GLN A 322 25.18 12.20 -8.11
N ALA A 323 25.00 12.72 -6.90
CA ALA A 323 25.73 12.09 -5.82
C ALA A 323 25.09 10.72 -5.67
N LYS A 324 25.81 9.66 -6.03
CA LYS A 324 25.40 8.26 -5.88
C LYS A 324 25.21 7.85 -4.40
N ASP A 325 25.24 8.80 -3.46
CA ASP A 325 25.41 8.54 -2.02
C ASP A 325 24.47 9.29 -1.06
N SER A 326 23.49 10.10 -1.49
CA SER A 326 22.46 10.59 -0.54
C SER A 326 21.47 9.46 -0.23
N ASN A 327 21.86 8.55 0.66
CA ASN A 327 21.20 7.27 0.89
C ASN A 327 19.86 7.35 1.66
N TYR A 328 19.49 8.51 2.22
CA TYR A 328 18.31 8.68 3.08
C TYR A 328 17.62 10.05 2.94
N LEU A 329 16.42 10.19 3.50
CA LEU A 329 15.63 11.42 3.61
C LEU A 329 16.15 12.33 4.73
N GLU A 330 17.27 13.00 4.52
CA GLU A 330 17.86 13.87 5.56
C GLU A 330 17.09 15.18 5.78
N GLY A 331 16.22 15.58 4.85
CA GLY A 331 15.57 16.89 4.88
C GLY A 331 14.50 17.09 5.97
N VAL A 332 14.05 16.03 6.64
CA VAL A 332 13.06 16.11 7.73
C VAL A 332 13.79 15.98 9.06
N SER A 333 13.69 17.00 9.93
CA SER A 333 14.39 17.02 11.22
C SER A 333 13.68 16.17 12.26
N VAL A 334 14.44 15.58 13.20
CA VAL A 334 13.89 14.81 14.32
C VAL A 334 12.88 15.62 15.14
N ALA A 335 13.22 16.86 15.46
CA ALA A 335 12.34 17.77 16.19
C ALA A 335 10.97 17.95 15.50
N SER A 336 10.94 18.07 14.17
CA SER A 336 9.67 18.20 13.44
C SER A 336 8.80 16.95 13.54
N VAL A 337 9.41 15.75 13.49
CA VAL A 337 8.70 14.48 13.65
C VAL A 337 8.18 14.30 15.07
N VAL A 338 8.98 14.65 16.08
CA VAL A 338 8.58 14.62 17.48
C VAL A 338 7.38 15.53 17.73
N ASN A 339 7.43 16.78 17.27
CA ASN A 339 6.32 17.72 17.44
C ASN A 339 5.05 17.22 16.73
N ALA A 340 5.17 16.77 15.47
CA ALA A 340 4.06 16.19 14.74
C ALA A 340 3.45 14.97 15.47
N ALA A 341 4.28 14.10 16.06
CA ALA A 341 3.79 12.95 16.82
C ALA A 341 2.99 13.37 18.06
N LEU A 342 3.49 14.35 18.83
CA LEU A 342 2.78 14.87 20.01
C LEU A 342 1.46 15.56 19.61
N GLN A 343 1.50 16.39 18.57
CA GLN A 343 0.33 17.03 18.01
C GLN A 343 -0.71 15.99 17.58
N ARG A 344 -0.28 14.95 16.84
CA ARG A 344 -1.19 13.92 16.31
C ARG A 344 -1.78 13.02 17.41
N LEU A 345 -1.05 12.81 18.50
CA LEU A 345 -1.50 12.11 19.71
C LEU A 345 -2.44 12.96 20.58
N GLY A 346 -2.55 14.27 20.31
CA GLY A 346 -3.32 15.20 21.13
C GLY A 346 -2.66 15.50 22.49
N THR A 347 -1.33 15.37 22.59
CA THR A 347 -0.56 15.61 23.81
C THR A 347 0.15 16.98 23.82
N GLU A 348 -0.14 17.85 22.85
CA GLU A 348 0.11 19.29 22.99
C GLU A 348 -0.83 19.85 24.06
N HIS A 349 -0.36 19.87 25.30
CA HIS A 349 -0.96 20.69 26.35
C HIS A 349 -0.47 22.14 26.21
N GLU A 350 -1.44 23.04 26.34
CA GLU A 350 -1.39 24.45 26.78
C GLU A 350 -0.01 25.03 27.19
#